data_AF-A0A955N294-F1
#
_entry.id   AF-A0A955N294-F1
#
_cell.length_a   1.000
_cell.length_b   1.000
_cell.length_c   1.000
_cell.angle_alpha   90.00
_cell.angle_beta   90.00
_cell.angle_gamma   90.00
#
_symmetry.space_group_name_H-M   'P 1'
#
loop_
_entity.id
_entity.type
_entity.pdbx_description
1 polymer ?
#
loop_
_entity_poly.entity_id
_entity_poly.type
_entity_poly.pdbx_seq_one_letter_code
_entity_poly.pdbx_strand_id
1 'polypeptide(L)'
;AKSVELRVQFNNNIEDHRLRALFPSGISLATHSCAEGHFCVDERPISPREKFLGEGRYWENMQTLPMQSFVDVSDGDHGLAVINDGLCEF
;
A
#
# COMPACT_ATOMS: atom_id res chain seq x y z
N ALA A 1 -14.51 -4.06 -16.77
CA ALA A 1 -13.13 -4.51 -17.11
C ALA A 1 -12.54 -5.18 -15.87
N LYS A 2 -11.76 -6.27 -16.00
CA LYS A 2 -11.17 -6.98 -14.86
C LYS A 2 -9.86 -6.34 -14.35
N SER A 3 -9.22 -5.50 -15.16
CA SER A 3 -8.03 -4.71 -14.82
C SER A 3 -7.96 -3.43 -15.65
N VAL A 4 -7.17 -2.46 -15.19
CA VAL A 4 -6.85 -1.21 -15.87
C VAL A 4 -5.33 -1.03 -15.84
N GLU A 5 -4.71 -0.86 -17.01
CA GLU A 5 -3.26 -0.60 -17.11
C GLU A 5 -3.00 0.92 -17.06
N LEU A 6 -1.97 1.31 -16.30
CA LEU A 6 -1.56 2.69 -16.15
C LEU A 6 -0.10 2.85 -16.54
N ARG A 7 0.19 3.81 -17.43
CA ARG A 7 1.55 4.23 -17.78
C ARG A 7 1.70 5.71 -17.46
N VAL A 8 2.56 6.03 -16.50
CA VAL A 8 2.81 7.40 -16.05
C VAL A 8 4.21 7.81 -16.49
N GLN A 9 4.34 8.98 -17.13
CA GLN A 9 5.60 9.52 -17.60
C GLN A 9 5.71 10.98 -17.22
N PHE A 10 6.88 11.40 -16.74
CA PHE A 10 7.16 12.78 -16.38
C PHE A 10 8.65 13.09 -16.58
N ASN A 11 8.96 14.36 -16.83
CA ASN A 11 10.32 14.89 -16.78
C ASN A 11 10.54 15.54 -15.41
N ASN A 12 11.30 14.90 -14.53
CA ASN A 12 11.52 15.42 -13.18
C ASN A 12 12.73 16.39 -13.13
N ASN A 13 12.43 17.68 -12.94
CA ASN A 13 13.43 18.75 -12.77
C ASN A 13 13.40 19.37 -11.36
N ILE A 14 12.80 18.69 -10.38
CA ILE A 14 12.58 19.22 -9.02
C ILE A 14 13.32 18.35 -8.00
N GLU A 15 13.88 18.96 -6.97
CA GLU A 15 14.57 18.28 -5.86
C GLU A 15 13.67 18.21 -4.62
N ASP A 16 14.08 17.46 -3.59
CA ASP A 16 13.44 17.40 -2.27
C ASP A 16 11.93 17.12 -2.24
N HIS A 17 11.44 16.20 -3.08
CA HIS A 17 10.03 15.80 -3.11
C HIS A 17 9.84 14.29 -3.24
N ARG A 18 8.60 13.84 -3.03
CA ARG A 18 8.15 12.45 -3.21
C ARG A 18 6.85 12.44 -4.00
N LEU A 19 6.85 11.76 -5.14
CA LEU A 19 5.65 11.57 -5.97
C LEU A 19 5.00 10.22 -5.65
N ARG A 20 3.68 10.21 -5.49
CA ARG A 20 2.89 8.99 -5.24
C ARG A 20 1.60 9.02 -6.04
N ALA A 21 1.15 7.84 -6.46
CA ALA A 21 -0.21 7.63 -6.97
C ALA A 21 -1.09 7.09 -5.83
N LEU A 22 -2.25 7.70 -5.62
CA LEU A 22 -3.21 7.28 -4.59
C LEU A 22 -4.39 6.59 -5.25
N PHE A 23 -4.77 5.44 -4.70
CA PHE A 23 -5.92 4.66 -5.14
C PHE A 23 -6.88 4.46 -3.96
N PRO A 24 -7.81 5.40 -3.70
CA PRO A 24 -8.79 5.23 -2.63
C PRO A 24 -9.66 4.00 -2.91
N SER A 25 -9.55 2.96 -2.07
CA SER A 25 -10.26 1.70 -2.28
C SER A 25 -11.75 1.79 -2.02
N GLY A 26 -12.16 2.66 -1.10
CA GLY A 26 -13.55 2.74 -0.61
C GLY A 26 -13.97 1.55 0.25
N ILE A 27 -13.06 0.62 0.56
CA ILE A 27 -13.34 -0.61 1.31
C ILE A 27 -13.13 -0.35 2.80
N SER A 28 -14.19 0.13 3.47
CA SER A 28 -14.10 0.57 4.88
C SER A 28 -14.02 -0.58 5.89
N LEU A 29 -14.42 -1.80 5.51
CA LEU A 29 -14.42 -2.98 6.39
C LEU A 29 -13.09 -3.75 6.36
N ALA A 30 -12.18 -3.42 5.43
CA ALA A 30 -10.88 -4.04 5.38
C ALA A 30 -10.06 -3.67 6.63
N THR A 31 -9.44 -4.67 7.24
CA THR A 31 -8.60 -4.49 8.43
C THR A 31 -7.12 -4.73 8.15
N HIS A 32 -6.82 -5.43 7.05
CA HIS A 32 -5.47 -5.82 6.65
C HIS A 32 -5.25 -5.51 5.16
N SER A 33 -4.00 -5.20 4.83
CA SER A 33 -3.46 -5.17 3.47
C SER A 33 -2.58 -6.39 3.26
N CYS A 34 -2.59 -6.95 2.07
CA CYS A 34 -1.75 -8.07 1.67
C CYS A 34 -0.77 -7.59 0.60
N ALA A 35 0.52 -7.86 0.78
CA ALA A 35 1.53 -7.47 -0.21
C ALA A 35 2.49 -8.63 -0.50
N GLU A 36 3.01 -8.68 -1.72
CA GLU A 36 3.98 -9.70 -2.10
C GLU A 36 5.28 -9.53 -1.31
N GLY A 37 5.62 -10.57 -0.55
CA GLY A 37 6.90 -10.74 0.11
C GLY A 37 7.78 -11.77 -0.60
N HIS A 38 8.85 -12.22 0.06
CA HIS A 38 9.74 -13.24 -0.51
C HIS A 38 9.08 -14.61 -0.48
N PHE A 39 8.52 -15.03 -1.62
CA PHE A 39 7.81 -16.31 -1.77
C PHE A 39 6.59 -16.46 -0.83
N CYS A 40 6.01 -15.34 -0.41
CA CYS A 40 4.87 -15.28 0.48
C CYS A 40 3.98 -14.08 0.14
N VAL A 41 2.77 -14.10 0.71
CA VAL A 41 1.90 -12.91 0.76
C VAL A 41 1.87 -12.46 2.22
N ASP A 42 2.43 -11.30 2.46
CA ASP A 42 2.54 -10.72 3.80
C ASP A 42 1.27 -9.95 4.13
N GLU A 43 0.52 -10.44 5.12
CA GLU A 43 -0.66 -9.77 5.66
C GLU A 43 -0.25 -8.79 6.78
N ARG A 44 -0.64 -7.52 6.64
CA ARG A 44 -0.29 -6.44 7.56
C ARG A 44 -1.54 -5.67 7.96
N PRO A 45 -1.71 -5.30 9.25
CA PRO A 45 -2.85 -4.51 9.68
C PRO A 45 -2.78 -3.10 9.06
N ILE A 46 -3.90 -2.61 8.52
CA ILE A 46 -4.00 -1.26 7.91
C ILE A 46 -3.82 -0.18 8.98
N SER A 47 -4.48 -0.38 10.12
CA SER A 47 -4.39 0.52 11.27
C SER A 47 -3.41 -0.03 12.31
N PRO A 48 -2.71 0.83 13.05
CA PRO A 48 -1.85 0.41 14.14
C PRO A 48 -2.67 -0.34 15.17
N ARG A 49 -2.11 -1.42 15.74
CA ARG A 49 -2.76 -2.05 16.89
C ARG A 49 -2.76 -1.03 18.03
N GLU A 50 -3.92 -0.82 18.66
CA GLU A 50 -4.13 0.18 19.73
C GLU A 50 -3.04 0.16 20.83
N LYS A 51 -2.51 -1.03 21.13
CA LYS A 51 -1.41 -1.22 22.08
C LYS A 51 -0.14 -0.41 21.77
N PHE A 52 0.13 -0.09 20.51
CA PHE A 52 1.32 0.68 20.11
C PHE A 52 1.09 2.20 20.16
N LEU A 53 -0.17 2.64 20.15
CA LEU A 53 -0.54 4.06 20.23
C LEU A 53 -0.35 4.60 21.66
N GLY A 54 -0.66 3.79 22.68
CA GLY A 54 -0.52 4.18 24.10
C GLY A 54 0.91 4.21 24.64
N GLU A 55 1.85 3.52 23.98
CA GLU A 55 3.25 3.38 24.45
C GLU A 55 4.22 4.34 23.75
N GLY A 56 3.76 5.20 22.83
CA GLY A 56 4.63 6.07 22.03
C GLY A 56 5.59 5.32 21.11
N ARG A 57 5.30 4.05 20.82
CA ARG A 57 6.11 3.15 19.98
C ARG A 57 5.66 3.12 18.52
N TYR A 58 4.63 3.89 18.20
CA TYR A 58 4.12 4.03 16.86
C TYR A 58 4.47 5.41 16.31
N TRP A 59 5.21 5.43 15.20
CA TRP A 59 5.54 6.66 14.49
C TRP A 59 4.60 6.79 13.30
N GLU A 60 3.64 7.72 13.39
CA GLU A 60 2.62 7.94 12.36
C GLU A 60 3.22 8.24 10.97
N ASN A 61 4.45 8.73 10.92
CA ASN A 61 5.14 9.10 9.69
C ASN A 61 5.90 7.92 9.02
N MET A 62 5.93 6.72 9.61
CA MET A 62 6.64 5.54 9.08
C MET A 62 5.66 4.41 8.71
N GLN A 63 4.64 4.74 7.93
CA GLN A 63 3.61 3.77 7.50
C GLN A 63 3.91 3.10 6.16
N THR A 64 5.00 3.52 5.54
CA THR A 64 5.40 3.05 4.24
C THR A 64 6.06 1.69 4.35
N LEU A 65 5.59 0.74 3.54
CA LEU A 65 5.91 -0.68 3.67
C LEU A 65 6.48 -1.23 2.35
N PRO A 66 7.34 -2.27 2.42
CA PRO A 66 7.88 -2.89 1.23
C PRO A 66 6.83 -3.77 0.54
N MET A 67 6.82 -3.75 -0.79
CA MET A 67 6.18 -4.76 -1.64
C MET A 67 7.12 -5.15 -2.79
N GLN A 68 6.91 -6.33 -3.37
CA GLN A 68 7.53 -6.69 -4.65
C GLN A 68 6.66 -6.21 -5.81
N SER A 69 5.79 -7.06 -6.37
CA SER A 69 5.00 -6.71 -7.55
C SER A 69 3.57 -6.26 -7.24
N PHE A 70 3.03 -6.53 -6.05
CA PHE A 70 1.65 -6.13 -5.73
C PHE A 70 1.40 -5.82 -4.25
N VAL A 71 0.34 -5.03 -4.05
CA VAL A 71 -0.41 -4.87 -2.80
C VAL A 71 -1.90 -4.93 -3.08
N ASP A 72 -2.67 -5.54 -2.20
CA ASP A 72 -4.13 -5.55 -2.22
C ASP A 72 -4.76 -5.24 -0.86
N VAL A 73 -6.01 -4.82 -0.92
CA VAL A 73 -6.89 -4.63 0.22
C VAL A 73 -8.26 -5.22 -0.11
N SER A 74 -8.83 -5.98 0.83
CA SER A 74 -10.10 -6.70 0.64
C SER A 74 -10.86 -6.82 1.96
N ASP A 75 -12.19 -6.83 1.88
CA ASP A 75 -13.10 -7.18 2.99
C ASP A 75 -13.69 -8.59 2.86
N GLY A 76 -13.28 -9.35 1.83
CA GLY A 76 -13.79 -10.69 1.50
C GLY A 76 -14.88 -10.69 0.43
N ASP A 77 -15.62 -9.59 0.27
CA ASP A 77 -16.66 -9.43 -0.75
C ASP A 77 -16.19 -8.54 -1.90
N HIS A 78 -15.41 -7.50 -1.59
CA HIS A 78 -14.84 -6.53 -2.51
C HIS A 78 -13.35 -6.38 -2.27
N GLY A 79 -12.61 -6.09 -3.35
CA GLY A 79 -11.16 -5.93 -3.28
C GLY A 79 -10.61 -4.96 -4.31
N LEU A 80 -9.48 -4.35 -3.98
CA LEU A 80 -8.67 -3.56 -4.89
C LEU A 80 -7.22 -4.03 -4.79
N ALA A 81 -6.63 -4.37 -5.94
CA ALA A 81 -5.22 -4.71 -6.06
C ALA A 81 -4.50 -3.70 -6.95
N VAL A 82 -3.30 -3.30 -6.53
CA VAL A 82 -2.37 -2.49 -7.31
C VAL A 82 -1.16 -3.36 -7.63
N ILE A 83 -0.91 -3.56 -8.92
CA ILE A 83 0.22 -4.32 -9.44
C ILE A 83 1.17 -3.33 -10.10
N ASN A 84 2.47 -3.48 -9.85
CA ASN A 84 3.51 -2.58 -10.31
C ASN A 84 4.67 -3.34 -10.97
N ASP A 85 5.51 -2.61 -11.69
CA ASP A 85 6.76 -3.10 -12.26
C ASP A 85 7.92 -2.23 -11.74
N GLY A 86 8.48 -2.61 -10.58
CA GLY A 86 9.67 -1.98 -9.99
C GLY A 86 9.42 -0.86 -8.97
N LEU A 87 8.17 -0.61 -8.56
CA LEU A 87 7.81 0.28 -7.45
C LEU A 87 7.68 -0.52 -6.16
N CYS A 88 8.77 -0.62 -5.37
CA CYS A 88 8.82 -1.52 -4.22
C CYS A 88 8.22 -0.94 -2.91
N GLU A 89 7.49 0.16 -2.99
CA GLU A 89 7.02 0.93 -1.84
C GLU A 89 5.51 1.21 -1.95
N PHE A 90 4.76 0.91 -0.89
CA PHE A 90 3.35 1.28 -0.75
C PHE A 90 3.03 1.98 0.57
#